data_AF-A0A926ST29-F1
#
_entry.id   AF-A0A926ST29-F1
#
_cell.length_a   1.000
_cell.length_b   1.000
_cell.length_c   1.000
_cell.angle_alpha   90.00
_cell.angle_beta   90.00
_cell.angle_gamma   90.00
#
_symmetry.space_group_name_H-M   'P 1'
#
loop_
_entity.id
_entity.type
_entity.pdbx_description
1 polymer ?
#
loop_
_entity_poly.entity_id
_entity_poly.type
_entity_poly.pdbx_seq_one_letter_code
_entity_poly.pdbx_strand_id
1 'polypeptide(L)'
;MTNPDIRSLITSKSRPKVTPRDASLSLNRSKEVEEASALTEISDADDSAQTNVEPQELQRLQAELENLPQVGKRLAVHLEQGIRADLLRVCESQEITPETFIEAAIALLQSKPELKEEVVADAKVRLRERKRAGLVKRTMALVQKYSG
;
A
#
# COMPACT_ATOMS: atom_id res chain seq x y z
N MET A 1 -8.95 35.73 -29.60
CA MET A 1 -9.30 35.87 -28.17
C MET A 1 -8.63 34.73 -27.41
N THR A 2 -7.52 35.00 -26.75
CA THR A 2 -6.68 34.02 -26.07
C THR A 2 -7.21 33.76 -24.66
N ASN A 3 -7.50 32.51 -24.33
CA ASN A 3 -7.94 32.11 -22.99
C ASN A 3 -6.81 32.40 -21.97
N PRO A 4 -7.09 33.06 -20.84
CA PRO A 4 -6.07 33.30 -19.82
C PRO A 4 -5.64 31.97 -19.20
N ASP A 5 -4.33 31.71 -19.22
CA ASP A 5 -3.72 30.49 -18.70
C ASP A 5 -3.95 30.40 -17.18
N ILE A 6 -4.88 29.51 -16.79
CA ILE A 6 -5.36 29.30 -15.41
C ILE A 6 -4.20 29.01 -14.45
N ARG A 7 -3.07 28.48 -14.94
CA ARG A 7 -1.88 28.22 -14.12
C ARG A 7 -1.28 29.50 -13.56
N SER A 8 -1.28 30.59 -14.32
CA SER A 8 -0.75 31.89 -13.89
C SER A 8 -1.55 32.54 -12.76
N LEU A 9 -2.86 32.26 -12.68
CA LEU A 9 -3.75 32.76 -11.64
C LEU A 9 -3.56 32.05 -10.29
N ILE A 10 -3.00 30.84 -10.29
CA ILE A 10 -2.82 30.01 -9.08
C ILE A 10 -1.44 30.24 -8.44
N THR A 11 -0.43 30.59 -9.22
CA THR A 11 0.97 30.74 -8.75
C THR A 11 1.36 32.17 -8.41
N SER A 12 0.62 33.17 -8.88
CA SER A 12 0.90 34.61 -8.67
C SER A 12 0.53 35.13 -7.28
N LYS A 13 -0.26 34.37 -6.50
CA LYS A 13 -0.58 34.75 -5.12
C LYS A 13 0.54 34.30 -4.18
N SER A 14 1.31 35.27 -3.68
CA SER A 14 2.30 35.08 -2.62
C SER A 14 1.64 34.33 -1.46
N ARG A 15 2.09 33.11 -1.19
CA ARG A 15 1.56 32.29 -0.10
C ARG A 15 2.21 32.75 1.21
N PRO A 16 1.45 32.94 2.29
CA PRO A 16 2.03 33.24 3.60
C PRO A 16 2.99 32.12 3.98
N LYS A 17 4.24 32.50 4.27
CA LYS A 17 5.31 31.58 4.63
C LYS A 17 5.06 31.11 6.06
N VAL A 18 4.57 29.87 6.20
CA VAL A 18 4.32 29.25 7.50
C VAL A 18 5.66 29.09 8.22
N THR A 19 5.72 29.56 9.46
CA THR A 19 6.91 29.35 10.29
C THR A 19 7.12 27.86 10.54
N PRO A 20 8.38 27.39 10.51
CA PRO A 20 8.66 25.99 10.82
C PRO A 20 8.14 25.65 12.21
N ARG A 21 7.45 24.51 12.32
CA ARG A 21 6.90 24.01 13.58
C ARG A 21 8.05 23.71 14.53
N ASP A 22 7.96 24.23 15.75
CA ASP A 22 8.89 23.90 16.82
C ASP A 22 8.78 22.39 17.16
N ALA A 23 9.87 21.66 16.96
CA ALA A 23 9.95 20.21 17.13
C ALA A 23 10.60 19.79 18.47
N SER A 24 10.87 20.74 19.35
CA SER A 24 11.54 20.50 20.65
C SER A 24 10.84 19.46 21.53
N LEU A 25 9.50 19.30 21.43
CA LEU A 25 8.73 18.29 22.19
C LEU A 25 8.83 16.86 21.64
N SER A 26 9.39 16.66 20.44
CA SER A 26 9.53 15.33 19.83
C SER A 26 10.77 14.57 20.29
N LEU A 27 11.76 15.28 20.86
CA LEU A 27 12.97 14.65 21.40
C LEU A 27 12.71 13.86 22.69
N ASN A 28 11.73 14.27 23.51
CA ASN A 28 11.44 13.60 24.77
C ASN A 28 10.58 12.34 24.59
N ARG A 29 9.80 12.25 23.49
CA ARG A 29 9.02 11.05 23.19
C ARG A 29 9.88 9.86 22.77
N SER A 30 11.11 10.10 22.32
CA SER A 30 12.05 9.02 22.00
C SER A 30 12.73 8.42 23.24
N LYS A 31 12.65 9.07 24.42
CA LYS A 31 13.21 8.55 25.68
C LYS A 31 12.18 7.88 26.57
N GLU A 32 10.92 8.31 26.55
CA GLU A 32 9.87 7.71 27.40
C GLU A 32 9.20 6.45 26.80
N VAL A 33 9.44 6.14 25.51
CA VAL A 33 8.90 4.92 24.87
C VAL A 33 9.78 3.68 25.13
N GLU A 34 11.04 3.84 25.57
CA GLU A 34 11.88 2.68 25.94
C GLU A 34 11.66 2.19 27.38
N GLU A 35 11.16 3.02 28.31
CA GLU A 35 10.98 2.60 29.71
C GLU A 35 9.53 2.20 30.10
N ALA A 36 8.52 2.55 29.30
CA ALA A 36 7.12 2.23 29.60
C ALA A 36 6.58 0.94 28.94
N SER A 37 7.38 0.28 28.09
CA SER A 37 7.01 -1.00 27.46
C SER A 37 7.48 -2.23 28.26
N ALA A 38 7.62 -2.09 29.58
CA ALA A 38 8.14 -3.13 30.48
C ALA A 38 7.11 -3.69 31.49
N LEU A 39 5.85 -3.26 31.49
CA LEU A 39 4.84 -3.79 32.42
C LEU A 39 3.46 -3.88 31.76
N THR A 40 3.25 -4.96 31.00
CA THR A 40 1.92 -5.57 30.87
C THR A 40 2.11 -7.08 30.71
N GLU A 41 2.44 -7.73 31.82
CA GLU A 41 2.39 -9.18 31.95
C GLU A 41 0.93 -9.62 31.79
N ILE A 42 0.60 -10.20 30.64
CA ILE A 42 -0.55 -11.08 30.52
C ILE A 42 -0.05 -12.42 31.02
N SER A 43 -0.44 -12.79 32.24
CA SER A 43 -0.13 -14.09 32.82
C SER A 43 -0.95 -15.17 32.12
N ASP A 44 -0.41 -15.76 31.05
CA ASP A 44 -0.74 -17.13 30.70
C ASP A 44 0.21 -18.03 31.50
N ALA A 45 -0.26 -18.39 32.69
CA ALA A 45 0.27 -19.52 33.41
C ALA A 45 -0.22 -20.79 32.70
N ASP A 46 0.54 -21.29 31.74
CA ASP A 46 0.77 -22.73 31.64
C ASP A 46 2.04 -23.09 30.88
N ASP A 47 2.72 -24.08 31.43
CA ASP A 47 3.82 -24.88 30.91
C ASP A 47 5.22 -24.24 30.73
N SER A 48 5.99 -24.34 31.80
CA SER A 48 7.44 -24.33 31.83
C SER A 48 8.04 -25.45 30.94
N ALA A 49 8.30 -25.15 29.68
CA ALA A 49 9.23 -25.91 28.86
C ALA A 49 10.45 -25.04 28.50
N GLN A 50 11.53 -25.20 29.28
CA GLN A 50 12.87 -24.76 28.88
C GLN A 50 13.29 -25.56 27.64
N THR A 51 13.06 -25.03 26.44
CA THR A 51 13.66 -25.60 25.23
C THR A 51 15.03 -24.98 25.04
N ASN A 52 16.08 -25.72 25.43
CA ASN A 52 17.39 -25.62 24.81
C ASN A 52 17.20 -25.88 23.31
N VAL A 53 17.00 -24.83 22.51
CA VAL A 53 17.00 -24.94 21.06
C VAL A 53 18.45 -25.19 20.66
N GLU A 54 18.75 -26.44 20.31
CA GLU A 54 20.08 -26.86 19.88
C GLU A 54 20.53 -26.01 18.68
N PRO A 55 21.76 -25.47 18.65
CA PRO A 55 22.25 -24.62 17.56
C PRO A 55 22.21 -25.28 16.17
N GLN A 56 22.12 -26.61 16.12
CA GLN A 56 21.92 -27.38 14.89
C GLN A 56 20.53 -27.22 14.28
N GLU A 57 19.49 -27.01 15.10
CA GLU A 57 18.12 -26.84 14.63
C GLU A 57 17.93 -25.45 13.99
N LEU A 58 18.55 -24.43 14.57
CA LEU A 58 18.60 -23.08 13.99
C LEU A 58 19.30 -23.06 12.62
N GLN A 59 20.42 -23.78 12.48
CA GLN A 59 21.11 -23.90 11.18
C GLN A 59 20.26 -24.61 10.12
N ARG A 60 19.49 -25.64 10.51
CA ARG A 60 18.58 -26.33 9.58
C ARG A 60 17.45 -25.42 9.12
N LEU A 61 16.83 -24.67 10.05
CA LEU A 61 15.76 -23.73 9.72
C LEU A 61 16.25 -22.56 8.86
N GLN A 62 17.48 -22.08 9.08
CA GLN A 62 18.09 -21.07 8.22
C GLN A 62 18.31 -21.59 6.80
N ALA A 63 18.83 -22.81 6.65
CA ALA A 63 19.02 -23.43 5.34
C ALA A 63 17.68 -23.68 4.61
N GLU A 64 16.61 -24.02 5.35
CA GLU A 64 15.27 -24.17 4.78
C GLU A 64 14.71 -22.82 4.33
N LEU A 65 14.87 -21.76 5.14
CA LEU A 65 14.41 -20.42 4.82
C LEU A 65 15.08 -19.85 3.57
N GLU A 66 16.35 -20.18 3.32
CA GLU A 66 17.07 -19.78 2.10
C GLU A 66 16.49 -20.41 0.83
N ASN A 67 15.82 -21.55 0.93
CA ASN A 67 15.18 -22.23 -0.19
C ASN A 67 13.74 -21.76 -0.45
N LEU A 68 13.15 -20.98 0.45
CA LEU A 68 11.79 -20.47 0.34
C LEU A 68 11.74 -19.12 -0.39
N PRO A 69 10.62 -18.78 -1.05
CA PRO A 69 10.46 -17.50 -1.71
C PRO A 69 10.53 -16.36 -0.68
N GLN A 70 11.43 -15.40 -0.94
CA GLN A 70 11.57 -14.22 -0.09
C GLN A 70 10.52 -13.17 -0.43
N VAL A 71 9.82 -12.68 0.60
CA VAL A 71 8.78 -11.67 0.43
C VAL A 71 9.40 -10.28 0.25
N GLY A 72 8.98 -9.58 -0.80
CA GLY A 72 9.42 -8.22 -1.10
C GLY A 72 8.78 -7.14 -0.24
N LYS A 73 9.07 -5.87 -0.56
CA LYS A 73 8.43 -4.72 0.09
C LYS A 73 6.94 -4.65 -0.25
N ARG A 74 6.12 -4.22 0.73
CA ARG A 74 4.68 -4.03 0.56
C ARG A 74 4.34 -3.04 -0.56
N LEU A 75 3.43 -3.42 -1.45
CA LEU A 75 2.93 -2.57 -2.54
C LEU A 75 1.58 -1.92 -2.17
N ALA A 76 1.47 -0.60 -2.34
CA ALA A 76 0.23 0.13 -2.10
C ALA A 76 -0.68 0.13 -3.35
N VAL A 77 -1.54 -0.89 -3.48
CA VAL A 77 -2.44 -1.06 -4.64
C VAL A 77 -3.84 -0.51 -4.36
N HIS A 78 -4.35 0.33 -5.26
CA HIS A 78 -5.72 0.83 -5.23
C HIS A 78 -6.53 0.27 -6.40
N LEU A 79 -7.49 -0.58 -6.06
CA LEU A 79 -8.38 -1.23 -7.00
C LEU A 79 -9.71 -0.48 -7.13
N GLU A 80 -10.39 -0.71 -8.24
CA GLU A 80 -11.78 -0.30 -8.39
C GLU A 80 -12.66 -1.09 -7.42
N GLN A 81 -13.73 -0.47 -6.90
CA GLN A 81 -14.52 -1.06 -5.81
C GLN A 81 -15.10 -2.44 -6.18
N GLY A 82 -15.66 -2.59 -7.39
CA GLY A 82 -16.17 -3.88 -7.87
C GLY A 82 -15.07 -4.93 -7.99
N ILE A 83 -13.98 -4.59 -8.68
CA ILE A 83 -12.82 -5.49 -8.86
C ILE A 83 -12.19 -5.89 -7.51
N ARG A 84 -12.15 -4.99 -6.53
CA ARG A 84 -11.65 -5.31 -5.18
C ARG A 84 -12.53 -6.36 -4.52
N ALA A 85 -13.85 -6.21 -4.58
CA ALA A 85 -14.77 -7.16 -3.98
C ALA A 85 -14.65 -8.54 -4.64
N ASP A 86 -14.52 -8.57 -5.98
CA ASP A 86 -14.37 -9.82 -6.72
C ASP A 86 -13.03 -10.50 -6.43
N LEU A 87 -11.93 -9.74 -6.37
CA LEU A 87 -10.63 -10.27 -6.00
C LEU A 87 -10.66 -10.90 -4.60
N LEU A 88 -11.23 -10.19 -3.62
CA LEU A 88 -11.31 -10.71 -2.24
C LEU A 88 -12.17 -11.98 -2.17
N ARG A 89 -13.27 -12.03 -2.92
CA ARG A 89 -14.13 -13.22 -2.98
C ARG A 89 -13.39 -14.42 -3.54
N VAL A 90 -12.63 -14.24 -4.62
CA VAL A 90 -11.81 -15.31 -5.20
C VAL A 90 -10.77 -15.77 -4.19
N CYS A 91 -10.06 -14.82 -3.57
CA CYS A 91 -9.04 -15.11 -2.57
C CYS A 91 -9.59 -15.89 -1.37
N GLU A 92 -10.72 -15.46 -0.81
CA GLU A 92 -11.39 -16.12 0.29
C GLU A 92 -11.85 -17.54 -0.09
N SER A 93 -12.43 -17.71 -1.28
CA SER A 93 -12.91 -19.02 -1.74
C SER A 93 -11.82 -20.05 -1.99
N GLN A 94 -10.59 -19.60 -2.24
CA GLN A 94 -9.45 -20.45 -2.55
C GLN A 94 -8.39 -20.46 -1.44
N GLU A 95 -8.66 -19.80 -0.31
CA GLU A 95 -7.73 -19.66 0.82
C GLU A 95 -6.34 -19.10 0.41
N ILE A 96 -6.33 -18.17 -0.55
CA ILE A 96 -5.12 -17.49 -1.02
C ILE A 96 -5.15 -16.00 -0.68
N THR A 97 -3.99 -15.35 -0.77
CA THR A 97 -3.87 -13.92 -0.55
C THR A 97 -3.90 -13.15 -1.88
N PRO A 98 -4.34 -11.87 -1.89
CA PRO A 98 -4.25 -11.03 -3.08
C PRO A 98 -2.83 -10.93 -3.65
N GLU A 99 -1.81 -10.94 -2.79
CA GLU A 99 -0.40 -10.90 -3.16
C GLU A 99 -0.01 -12.16 -3.95
N THR A 100 -0.30 -13.35 -3.41
CA THR A 100 0.02 -14.63 -4.06
C THR A 100 -0.77 -14.82 -5.35
N PHE A 101 -2.01 -14.34 -5.41
CA PHE A 101 -2.81 -14.33 -6.64
C PHE A 101 -2.16 -13.47 -7.73
N ILE A 102 -1.67 -12.27 -7.39
CA ILE A 102 -1.00 -11.38 -8.34
C ILE A 102 0.34 -11.98 -8.81
N GLU A 103 1.11 -12.60 -7.91
CA GLU A 103 2.34 -13.30 -8.24
C GLU A 103 2.11 -14.43 -9.25
N ALA A 104 1.12 -15.29 -8.98
CA ALA A 104 0.74 -16.38 -9.86
C ALA A 104 0.25 -15.86 -11.22
N ALA A 105 -0.57 -14.81 -11.23
CA ALA A 105 -1.04 -14.18 -12.46
C ALA A 105 0.12 -13.64 -13.31
N ILE A 106 1.08 -12.95 -12.68
CA ILE A 106 2.26 -12.41 -13.39
C ILE A 106 3.11 -13.55 -13.96
N ALA A 107 3.37 -14.60 -13.18
CA ALA A 107 4.12 -15.77 -13.65
C ALA A 107 3.44 -16.42 -14.87
N LEU A 108 2.11 -16.55 -14.84
CA LEU A 108 1.34 -17.10 -15.96
C LEU A 108 1.39 -16.20 -17.20
N LEU A 109 1.31 -14.88 -17.04
CA LEU A 109 1.45 -13.93 -18.16
C LEU A 109 2.84 -13.92 -18.78
N GLN A 110 3.89 -14.27 -18.04
CA GLN A 110 5.23 -14.44 -18.61
C GLN A 110 5.30 -15.64 -19.57
N SER A 111 4.54 -16.70 -19.29
CA SER A 111 4.47 -17.89 -20.17
C SER A 111 3.59 -17.70 -21.42
N LYS A 112 2.72 -16.68 -21.43
CA LYS A 112 1.72 -16.45 -22.50
C LYS A 112 1.77 -14.99 -22.99
N PRO A 113 2.64 -14.67 -23.97
CA PRO A 113 2.88 -13.29 -24.39
C PRO A 113 1.66 -12.61 -25.01
N GLU A 114 0.85 -13.34 -25.78
CA GLU A 114 -0.37 -12.79 -26.40
C GLU A 114 -1.38 -12.31 -25.34
N LEU A 115 -1.64 -13.15 -24.34
CA LEU A 115 -2.52 -12.80 -23.22
C LEU A 115 -1.96 -11.62 -22.42
N LYS A 116 -0.64 -11.53 -22.26
CA LYS A 116 0.01 -10.38 -21.62
C LYS A 116 -0.23 -9.09 -22.38
N GLU A 117 -0.16 -9.11 -23.71
CA GLU A 117 -0.43 -7.92 -24.54
C GLU A 117 -1.89 -7.47 -24.40
N GLU A 118 -2.84 -8.42 -24.40
CA GLU A 118 -4.26 -8.13 -24.19
C GLU A 118 -4.51 -7.49 -22.82
N VAL A 119 -3.95 -8.06 -21.75
CA VAL A 119 -4.06 -7.52 -20.38
C VAL A 119 -3.45 -6.12 -20.30
N VAL A 120 -2.32 -5.86 -20.95
CA VAL A 120 -1.69 -4.54 -21.00
C VAL A 120 -2.55 -3.53 -21.77
N ALA A 121 -3.20 -3.95 -22.85
CA ALA A 121 -4.12 -3.10 -23.61
C ALA A 121 -5.34 -2.70 -22.77
N ASP A 122 -5.97 -3.66 -22.08
CA ASP A 122 -7.09 -3.39 -21.17
C ASP A 122 -6.67 -2.48 -20.00
N ALA A 123 -5.52 -2.75 -19.38
CA ALA A 123 -5.00 -1.93 -18.29
C ALA A 123 -4.80 -0.45 -18.71
N LYS A 124 -4.35 -0.20 -19.94
CA LYS A 124 -4.22 1.15 -20.51
C LYS A 124 -5.59 1.82 -20.71
N VAL A 125 -6.62 1.07 -21.10
CA VAL A 125 -8.00 1.57 -21.23
C VAL A 125 -8.53 2.00 -19.85
N ARG A 126 -8.45 1.11 -18.85
CA ARG A 126 -8.87 1.40 -17.47
C ARG A 126 -8.16 2.60 -16.87
N LEU A 127 -6.85 2.76 -17.14
CA LEU A 127 -6.10 3.93 -16.68
C LEU A 127 -6.65 5.25 -17.25
N ARG A 128 -7.03 5.26 -18.53
CA ARG A 128 -7.64 6.45 -19.17
C ARG A 128 -8.99 6.78 -18.53
N GLU A 129 -9.81 5.77 -18.26
CA GLU A 129 -11.10 5.94 -17.59
C GLU A 129 -10.93 6.51 -16.17
N ARG A 130 -9.97 5.98 -15.39
CA ARG A 130 -9.64 6.52 -14.06
C ARG A 130 -9.21 8.00 -14.12
N LYS A 131 -8.39 8.38 -15.09
CA LYS A 131 -8.00 9.79 -15.31
C LYS A 131 -9.21 10.67 -15.62
N ARG A 132 -10.11 10.20 -16.50
CA ARG A 132 -11.35 10.90 -16.84
C ARG A 132 -12.26 11.06 -15.64
N ALA A 133 -12.45 10.00 -14.84
CA ALA A 133 -13.24 10.06 -13.62
C ALA A 133 -12.69 11.09 -12.62
N GLY A 134 -11.37 11.15 -12.45
CA GLY A 134 -10.71 12.17 -11.62
C GLY A 134 -10.93 13.59 -12.14
N LEU A 135 -10.89 13.80 -13.45
CA LEU A 135 -11.19 15.09 -14.07
C LEU A 135 -12.64 15.50 -13.81
N VAL A 136 -13.60 14.60 -14.08
CA VAL A 136 -15.04 14.84 -13.86
C VAL A 136 -15.33 15.21 -12.41
N LYS A 137 -14.77 14.47 -11.44
CA LYS A 137 -14.92 14.79 -10.01
C LYS A 137 -14.42 16.20 -9.67
N ARG A 138 -13.27 16.60 -10.19
CA ARG A 138 -12.73 17.96 -9.97
C ARG A 138 -13.62 19.04 -10.60
N THR A 139 -14.07 18.83 -11.83
CA THR A 139 -14.95 19.78 -12.52
C THR A 139 -16.28 19.91 -11.79
N MET A 140 -16.87 18.80 -11.36
CA MET A 140 -18.11 18.78 -10.57
C MET A 140 -17.96 19.58 -9.27
N ALA A 141 -16.87 19.39 -8.53
CA ALA A 141 -16.59 20.14 -7.32
C ALA A 141 -16.43 21.65 -7.58
N LEU A 142 -15.84 22.05 -8.70
CA LEU A 142 -15.74 23.45 -9.09
C LEU A 142 -17.12 24.03 -9.41
N VAL A 143 -17.92 23.35 -10.23
CA VAL A 143 -19.28 23.81 -10.59
C VAL A 143 -20.12 23.97 -9.32
N GLN A 144 -20.14 22.97 -8.43
CA GLN A 144 -20.86 23.06 -7.15
C GLN A 144 -20.42 24.26 -6.30
N LYS A 145 -19.14 24.61 -6.32
CA LYS A 145 -18.61 25.76 -5.56
C LYS A 145 -19.02 27.12 -6.12
N TYR A 146 -19.19 27.25 -7.44
CA TYR A 146 -19.52 28.51 -8.10
C TYR A 146 -21.01 28.67 -8.44
N SER A 147 -21.79 27.60 -8.29
CA SER A 147 -23.25 27.61 -8.49
C SER A 147 -24.06 27.80 -7.20
N GLY A 148 -23.41 27.98 -6.05
CA GLY A 148 -24.00 28.40 -4.78
C GLY A 148 -23.43 29.74 -4.34
#